data_AF-D8TUG3-F1
#
_entry.id   AF-D8TUG3-F1
#
_cell.length_a   1.000
_cell.length_b   1.000
_cell.length_c   1.000
_cell.angle_alpha   90.00
_cell.angle_beta   90.00
_cell.angle_gamma   90.00
#
_symmetry.space_group_name_H-M   'P 1'
#
loop_
_entity.id
_entity.type
_entity.pdbx_description
1 polymer ?
#
loop_
_entity_poly.entity_id
_entity_poly.type
_entity_poly.pdbx_seq_one_letter_code
_entity_poly.pdbx_strand_id
1 'polypeptide(L)'
;MVVVLSDSTSSYKEFKKFLAVALQESPPDISEQLKAGLKKRYEKPPVDEIAVCLGRHVPLSKARQMLFDPDEDDMRLYPALIAMPPSGAPDTHPQQKVQVCALASLYLVHSKSWELVRPFVEAGGLRQLAAVLAHTNPYLASQAMSALLHITDEGLLFPWHDPPPTPDGRGPRQGPYARVWRNMFDLSRGGVFLPNLLAHYRQPPAFPGASYMALRLFAFYVSWMRKHFTQDGRLSLSVSLLSLLHQWSADEQEPPSLANSGDASATSTSTLPVHQHHLGGLTADDEPVVSVVSERTEINSGPSTDNEAEVLKEQGNEAYRRGDYSLAIQLYSAALDVLVPAERLLTEGPRRAAYHANRAAAYMARAASGKLREGDADTTGHLEGVDHGSEGALSRHYEAAVMDCDQALALQPSGRPAAKALLRKSRALLQLRQRDEAMAAARRGLGKCEGEEGGVRGELQEALRAAQQQQQRPPPPQQQPKARAAEQQGMGKAQLAPEVKVEEFRSGEAASKQEAPKPGPASKPTVVATHPAPSSGVKASGAGVAVVAIDGELYRNGSSNGGGAAGIDWNAMD
;
A
#
# COMPACT_ATOMS: atom_id res chain seq x y z
N MET A 1 20.24 -40.18 -7.05
CA MET A 1 19.22 -39.22 -7.54
C MET A 1 17.83 -39.45 -6.94
N VAL A 2 17.70 -40.15 -5.79
CA VAL A 2 16.39 -40.49 -5.18
C VAL A 2 16.12 -39.73 -3.86
N VAL A 3 17.09 -39.00 -3.32
CA VAL A 3 16.99 -38.32 -2.00
C VAL A 3 16.35 -36.91 -2.09
N VAL A 4 16.13 -36.35 -3.28
CA VAL A 4 15.65 -34.95 -3.43
C VAL A 4 14.11 -34.83 -3.39
N LEU A 5 13.36 -35.94 -3.47
CA LEU A 5 11.89 -35.87 -3.57
C LEU A 5 11.18 -35.86 -2.21
N SER A 6 11.77 -36.41 -1.14
CA SER A 6 11.11 -36.50 0.17
C SER A 6 10.92 -35.14 0.85
N ASP A 7 11.90 -34.24 0.77
CA ASP A 7 11.88 -32.96 1.49
C ASP A 7 10.79 -32.00 0.97
N SER A 8 10.42 -32.12 -0.30
CA SER A 8 9.37 -31.28 -0.90
C SER A 8 7.99 -31.52 -0.29
N THR A 9 7.70 -32.75 0.15
CA THR A 9 6.38 -33.14 0.64
C THR A 9 6.12 -32.66 2.06
N SER A 10 7.15 -32.68 2.92
CA SER A 10 7.06 -32.21 4.30
C SER A 10 6.86 -30.69 4.35
N SER A 11 7.70 -29.93 3.63
CA SER A 11 7.63 -28.46 3.61
C SER A 11 6.27 -27.95 3.12
N TYR A 12 5.66 -28.61 2.13
CA TYR A 12 4.34 -28.21 1.63
C TYR A 12 3.20 -28.54 2.60
N LYS A 13 3.35 -29.60 3.41
CA LYS A 13 2.37 -29.94 4.45
C LYS A 13 2.31 -28.84 5.52
N GLU A 14 3.45 -28.34 5.95
CA GLU A 14 3.52 -27.25 6.94
C GLU A 14 2.98 -25.94 6.36
N PHE A 15 3.29 -25.63 5.09
CA PHE A 15 2.67 -24.49 4.40
C PHE A 15 1.13 -24.57 4.33
N LYS A 16 0.55 -25.77 4.17
CA LYS A 16 -0.92 -25.92 4.24
C LYS A 16 -1.48 -25.62 5.63
N LYS A 17 -0.77 -25.98 6.71
CA LYS A 17 -1.18 -25.61 8.07
C LYS A 17 -1.12 -24.10 8.25
N PHE A 18 -0.03 -23.47 7.78
CA PHE A 18 0.09 -22.01 7.77
C PHE A 18 -1.09 -21.35 7.04
N LEU A 19 -1.44 -21.83 5.85
CA LEU A 19 -2.59 -21.30 5.09
C LEU A 19 -3.91 -21.47 5.86
N ALA A 20 -4.12 -22.60 6.54
CA ALA A 20 -5.35 -22.82 7.31
C ALA A 20 -5.50 -21.77 8.43
N VAL A 21 -4.41 -21.46 9.15
CA VAL A 21 -4.42 -20.44 10.21
C VAL A 21 -4.56 -19.03 9.63
N ALA A 22 -3.80 -18.71 8.58
CA ALA A 22 -3.82 -17.39 7.95
C ALA A 22 -5.19 -17.00 7.37
N LEU A 23 -6.00 -17.99 6.96
CA LEU A 23 -7.29 -17.78 6.31
C LEU A 23 -8.49 -17.92 7.27
N GLN A 24 -8.28 -18.32 8.53
CA GLN A 24 -9.37 -18.69 9.46
C GLN A 24 -10.39 -17.57 9.68
N GLU A 25 -9.95 -16.31 9.70
CA GLU A 25 -10.77 -15.13 10.02
C GLU A 25 -11.04 -14.24 8.80
N SER A 26 -10.63 -14.68 7.61
CA SER A 26 -10.74 -13.89 6.39
C SER A 26 -12.07 -14.15 5.67
N PRO A 27 -12.76 -13.11 5.15
CA PRO A 27 -13.89 -13.28 4.25
C PRO A 27 -13.54 -14.15 3.02
N PRO A 28 -14.49 -14.89 2.42
CA PRO A 28 -14.20 -15.85 1.35
C PRO A 28 -13.52 -15.24 0.11
N ASP A 29 -13.91 -14.03 -0.28
CA ASP A 29 -13.35 -13.27 -1.39
C ASP A 29 -11.90 -12.83 -1.12
N ILE A 30 -11.63 -12.34 0.08
CA ILE A 30 -10.27 -11.98 0.54
C ILE A 30 -9.40 -13.24 0.69
N SER A 31 -9.99 -14.35 1.15
CA SER A 31 -9.27 -15.59 1.42
C SER A 31 -8.62 -16.18 0.19
N GLU A 32 -9.32 -16.22 -0.95
CA GLU A 32 -8.75 -16.76 -2.19
C GLU A 32 -7.63 -15.86 -2.74
N GLN A 33 -7.77 -14.53 -2.64
CA GLN A 33 -6.70 -13.60 -3.01
C GLN A 33 -5.47 -13.76 -2.10
N LEU A 34 -5.68 -13.83 -0.78
CA LEU A 34 -4.63 -14.00 0.21
C LEU A 34 -3.90 -15.34 0.00
N LYS A 35 -4.64 -16.43 -0.20
CA LYS A 35 -4.13 -17.76 -0.50
C LYS A 35 -3.28 -17.77 -1.78
N ALA A 36 -3.74 -17.13 -2.85
CA ALA A 36 -2.98 -17.01 -4.09
C ALA A 36 -1.68 -16.22 -3.88
N GLY A 37 -1.74 -15.11 -3.14
CA GLY A 37 -0.57 -14.30 -2.80
C GLY A 37 0.46 -15.05 -1.96
N LEU A 38 0.01 -15.76 -0.92
CA LEU A 38 0.86 -16.58 -0.05
C LEU A 38 1.48 -17.76 -0.82
N LYS A 39 0.70 -18.43 -1.69
CA LYS A 39 1.21 -19.52 -2.55
C LYS A 39 2.32 -19.02 -3.49
N LYS A 40 2.12 -17.85 -4.11
CA LYS A 40 3.15 -17.23 -4.97
C LYS A 40 4.44 -16.94 -4.18
N ARG A 41 4.32 -16.43 -2.95
CA ARG A 41 5.48 -16.16 -2.07
C ARG A 41 6.15 -17.45 -1.58
N TYR A 42 5.39 -18.51 -1.34
CA TYR A 42 5.93 -19.81 -1.00
C TYR A 42 6.71 -20.42 -2.18
N GLU A 43 6.18 -20.31 -3.40
CA GLU A 43 6.84 -20.83 -4.60
C GLU A 43 8.14 -20.07 -4.91
N LYS A 44 8.11 -18.74 -4.82
CA LYS A 44 9.22 -17.82 -5.12
C LYS A 44 9.47 -16.85 -3.96
N PRO A 45 10.00 -17.31 -2.82
CA PRO A 45 10.38 -16.42 -1.73
C PRO A 45 11.58 -15.55 -2.16
N PRO A 46 11.78 -14.38 -1.55
CA PRO A 46 12.88 -13.47 -1.89
C PRO A 46 14.21 -13.97 -1.30
N VAL A 47 14.71 -15.10 -1.79
CA VAL A 47 15.86 -15.83 -1.22
C VAL A 47 17.12 -14.96 -1.19
N ASP A 48 17.43 -14.31 -2.31
CA ASP A 48 18.63 -13.48 -2.45
C ASP A 48 18.55 -12.25 -1.54
N GLU A 49 17.38 -11.62 -1.46
CA GLU A 49 17.18 -10.46 -0.59
C GLU A 49 17.25 -10.85 0.89
N ILE A 50 16.70 -12.01 1.29
CA ILE A 50 16.85 -12.55 2.65
C ILE A 50 18.33 -12.78 2.98
N ALA A 51 19.08 -13.37 2.05
CA ALA A 51 20.51 -13.63 2.24
C ALA A 51 21.31 -12.34 2.45
N VAL A 52 20.99 -11.28 1.71
CA VAL A 52 21.59 -9.94 1.89
C VAL A 52 21.23 -9.35 3.24
N CYS A 53 19.94 -9.38 3.65
CA CYS A 53 19.50 -8.80 4.92
C CYS A 53 20.09 -9.52 6.14
N LEU A 54 20.34 -10.84 6.03
CA LEU A 54 20.94 -11.64 7.10
C LEU A 54 22.47 -11.74 7.03
N GLY A 55 23.09 -11.23 5.95
CA GLY A 55 24.53 -11.34 5.71
C GLY A 55 25.03 -12.79 5.60
N ARG A 56 24.18 -13.73 5.17
CA ARG A 56 24.52 -15.15 5.06
C ARG A 56 23.72 -15.85 3.97
N HIS A 57 24.28 -16.89 3.37
CA HIS A 57 23.57 -17.71 2.38
C HIS A 57 22.35 -18.40 3.01
N VAL A 58 21.19 -18.31 2.37
CA VAL A 58 19.95 -18.96 2.80
C VAL A 58 19.44 -19.82 1.66
N PRO A 59 19.41 -21.16 1.77
CA PRO A 59 18.84 -22.01 0.73
C PRO A 59 17.31 -21.81 0.65
N LEU A 60 16.73 -22.08 -0.53
CA LEU A 60 15.28 -21.95 -0.78
C LEU A 60 14.40 -22.66 0.26
N SER A 61 14.79 -23.87 0.68
CA SER A 61 14.07 -24.62 1.72
C SER A 61 14.06 -23.88 3.07
N LYS A 62 15.19 -23.30 3.48
CA LYS A 62 15.28 -22.52 4.71
C LYS A 62 14.52 -21.21 4.61
N ALA A 63 14.52 -20.53 3.46
CA ALA A 63 13.69 -19.34 3.25
C ALA A 63 12.20 -19.65 3.39
N ARG A 64 11.73 -20.79 2.87
CA ARG A 64 10.35 -21.26 3.05
C ARG A 64 10.04 -21.60 4.51
N GLN A 65 10.93 -22.34 5.18
CA GLN A 65 10.79 -22.65 6.60
C GLN A 65 10.68 -21.34 7.40
N MET A 66 11.65 -20.44 7.27
CA MET A 66 11.66 -19.16 7.98
C MET A 66 10.37 -18.36 7.78
N LEU A 67 9.81 -18.30 6.57
CA LEU A 67 8.63 -17.48 6.30
C LEU A 67 7.29 -18.12 6.66
N PHE A 68 7.19 -19.45 6.74
CA PHE A 68 5.89 -20.14 6.83
C PHE A 68 5.81 -21.22 7.92
N ASP A 69 6.93 -21.66 8.45
CA ASP A 69 7.03 -22.64 9.55
C ASP A 69 8.34 -22.43 10.33
N PRO A 70 8.56 -21.23 10.91
CA PRO A 70 9.82 -20.92 11.56
C PRO A 70 10.00 -21.73 12.85
N ASP A 71 11.23 -22.17 13.10
CA ASP A 71 11.64 -22.67 14.41
C ASP A 71 12.04 -21.52 15.36
N GLU A 72 12.46 -21.86 16.58
CA GLU A 72 12.90 -20.87 17.58
C GLU A 72 14.08 -20.01 17.07
N ASP A 73 15.04 -20.63 16.39
CA ASP A 73 16.24 -19.95 15.88
C ASP A 73 15.88 -19.02 14.70
N ASP A 74 14.94 -19.42 13.85
CA ASP A 74 14.40 -18.59 12.77
C ASP A 74 13.70 -17.35 13.32
N MET A 75 12.90 -17.49 14.37
CA MET A 75 12.22 -16.35 15.01
C MET A 75 13.18 -15.36 15.67
N ARG A 76 14.39 -15.79 16.06
CA ARG A 76 15.44 -14.85 16.53
C ARG A 76 16.00 -13.98 15.40
N LEU A 77 15.81 -14.35 14.14
CA LEU A 77 16.26 -13.60 12.97
C LEU A 77 15.19 -12.66 12.40
N TYR A 78 13.93 -12.88 12.74
CA TYR A 78 12.81 -12.04 12.33
C TYR A 78 13.02 -10.55 12.56
N PRO A 79 13.60 -10.07 13.69
CA PRO A 79 13.86 -8.65 13.87
C PRO A 79 14.70 -8.04 12.74
N ALA A 80 15.67 -8.78 12.18
CA ALA A 80 16.43 -8.33 11.02
C ALA A 80 15.58 -8.35 9.72
N LEU A 81 14.71 -9.35 9.56
CA LEU A 81 13.84 -9.45 8.38
C LEU A 81 12.77 -8.35 8.31
N ILE A 82 12.28 -7.88 9.45
CA ILE A 82 11.26 -6.81 9.52
C ILE A 82 11.84 -5.42 9.76
N ALA A 83 13.16 -5.28 9.86
CA ALA A 83 13.82 -4.00 10.07
C ALA A 83 13.45 -3.00 8.98
N MET A 84 13.39 -1.71 9.33
CA MET A 84 13.25 -0.65 8.35
C MET A 84 14.50 -0.61 7.45
N PRO A 85 14.37 -0.30 6.15
CA PRO A 85 15.53 -0.03 5.32
C PRO A 85 16.35 1.14 5.91
N PRO A 86 17.67 1.18 5.72
CA PRO A 86 18.49 2.32 6.15
C PRO A 86 17.95 3.64 5.62
N SER A 87 18.10 4.73 6.37
CA SER A 87 17.68 6.06 5.93
C SER A 87 18.37 6.43 4.61
N GLY A 88 17.59 6.84 3.61
CA GLY A 88 18.08 7.17 2.27
C GLY A 88 18.32 5.96 1.35
N ALA A 89 17.96 4.73 1.77
CA ALA A 89 18.03 3.57 0.89
C ALA A 89 17.06 3.72 -0.31
N PRO A 90 17.46 3.26 -1.51
CA PRO A 90 16.60 3.32 -2.70
C PRO A 90 15.40 2.37 -2.58
N ASP A 91 14.37 2.59 -3.40
CA ASP A 91 13.18 1.71 -3.48
C ASP A 91 13.48 0.27 -3.92
N THR A 92 14.67 0.05 -4.48
CA THR A 92 15.16 -1.27 -4.87
C THR A 92 15.86 -2.03 -3.73
N HIS A 93 15.96 -1.43 -2.53
CA HIS A 93 16.69 -2.05 -1.42
C HIS A 93 16.06 -3.39 -1.00
N PRO A 94 16.86 -4.46 -0.82
CA PRO A 94 16.36 -5.82 -0.55
C PRO A 94 15.44 -5.90 0.68
N GLN A 95 15.74 -5.10 1.72
CA GLN A 95 14.94 -5.01 2.94
C GLN A 95 13.45 -4.75 2.67
N GLN A 96 13.09 -3.97 1.65
CA GLN A 96 11.68 -3.67 1.37
C GLN A 96 10.89 -4.94 1.01
N LYS A 97 11.45 -5.78 0.14
CA LYS A 97 10.83 -7.05 -0.26
C LYS A 97 10.77 -8.05 0.90
N VAL A 98 11.85 -8.14 1.67
CA VAL A 98 11.95 -9.06 2.82
C VAL A 98 10.96 -8.65 3.91
N GLN A 99 10.91 -7.36 4.25
CA GLN A 99 10.02 -6.81 5.26
C GLN A 99 8.55 -7.09 4.93
N VAL A 100 8.12 -6.84 3.69
CA VAL A 100 6.74 -7.12 3.25
C VAL A 100 6.38 -8.60 3.42
N CYS A 101 7.30 -9.51 3.09
CA CYS A 101 7.03 -10.94 3.21
C CYS A 101 7.02 -11.40 4.67
N ALA A 102 8.05 -11.04 5.44
CA ALA A 102 8.23 -11.47 6.82
C ALA A 102 7.17 -10.86 7.75
N LEU A 103 6.84 -9.58 7.58
CA LEU A 103 5.83 -8.91 8.40
C LEU A 103 4.42 -9.47 8.14
N ALA A 104 4.09 -9.78 6.88
CA ALA A 104 2.82 -10.41 6.57
C ALA A 104 2.68 -11.79 7.26
N SER A 105 3.73 -12.63 7.21
CA SER A 105 3.71 -13.91 7.92
C SER A 105 3.64 -13.76 9.44
N LEU A 106 4.36 -12.78 9.99
CA LEU A 106 4.32 -12.46 11.41
C LEU A 106 2.91 -12.06 11.85
N TYR A 107 2.29 -11.11 11.14
CA TYR A 107 0.95 -10.61 11.44
C TYR A 107 -0.13 -11.69 11.31
N LEU A 108 -0.12 -12.45 10.21
CA LEU A 108 -1.19 -13.40 9.91
C LEU A 108 -1.17 -14.62 10.85
N VAL A 109 0.01 -15.10 11.21
CA VAL A 109 0.17 -16.39 11.90
C VAL A 109 1.11 -16.30 13.08
N HIS A 110 2.38 -15.90 12.89
CA HIS A 110 3.41 -16.16 13.90
C HIS A 110 3.20 -15.36 15.19
N SER A 111 2.61 -14.16 15.11
CA SER A 111 2.31 -13.33 16.27
C SER A 111 1.19 -13.91 17.15
N LYS A 112 0.52 -15.00 16.72
CA LYS A 112 -0.56 -15.67 17.46
C LYS A 112 -0.08 -16.92 18.20
N SER A 113 1.23 -17.19 18.22
CA SER A 113 1.83 -18.33 18.95
C SER A 113 2.90 -17.85 19.91
N TRP A 114 2.74 -18.13 21.21
CA TRP A 114 3.72 -17.72 22.22
C TRP A 114 5.10 -18.38 22.01
N GLU A 115 5.12 -19.62 21.55
CA GLU A 115 6.35 -20.37 21.25
C GLU A 115 7.21 -19.67 20.19
N LEU A 116 6.57 -18.99 19.23
CA LEU A 116 7.25 -18.22 18.19
C LEU A 116 7.49 -16.76 18.61
N VAL A 117 6.54 -16.15 19.32
CA VAL A 117 6.64 -14.76 19.79
C VAL A 117 7.76 -14.58 20.79
N ARG A 118 7.93 -15.51 21.74
CA ARG A 118 8.96 -15.41 22.78
C ARG A 118 10.37 -15.20 22.21
N PRO A 119 10.94 -16.08 21.36
CA PRO A 119 12.29 -15.89 20.80
C PRO A 119 12.40 -14.63 19.94
N PHE A 120 11.33 -14.25 19.22
CA PHE A 120 11.27 -12.98 18.49
C PHE A 120 11.38 -11.76 19.41
N VAL A 121 10.62 -11.76 20.51
CA VAL A 121 10.67 -10.68 21.49
C VAL A 121 12.03 -10.65 22.17
N GLU A 122 12.59 -11.80 22.58
CA GLU A 122 13.93 -11.90 23.18
C GLU A 122 15.05 -11.38 22.26
N ALA A 123 14.88 -11.52 20.94
CA ALA A 123 15.80 -10.99 19.93
C ALA A 123 15.57 -9.50 19.58
N GLY A 124 14.68 -8.80 20.28
CA GLY A 124 14.42 -7.37 20.10
C GLY A 124 13.35 -7.04 19.05
N GLY A 125 12.49 -8.00 18.70
CA GLY A 125 11.43 -7.84 17.72
C GLY A 125 10.45 -6.70 18.02
N LEU A 126 10.13 -6.45 19.29
CA LEU A 126 9.26 -5.34 19.71
C LEU A 126 9.80 -3.98 19.27
N ARG A 127 11.12 -3.77 19.38
CA ARG A 127 11.77 -2.51 18.96
C ARG A 127 11.63 -2.31 17.46
N GLN A 128 11.74 -3.38 16.69
CA GLN A 128 11.59 -3.31 15.24
C GLN A 128 10.14 -3.03 14.83
N LEU A 129 9.16 -3.70 15.44
CA LEU A 129 7.74 -3.37 15.22
C LEU A 129 7.43 -1.90 15.57
N ALA A 130 7.97 -1.39 16.67
CA ALA A 130 7.84 0.01 17.05
C ALA A 130 8.42 0.98 16.00
N ALA A 131 9.51 0.60 15.32
CA ALA A 131 10.05 1.39 14.21
C ALA A 131 9.14 1.32 12.96
N VAL A 132 8.58 0.15 12.65
CA VAL A 132 7.66 -0.04 11.51
C VAL A 132 6.35 0.74 11.68
N LEU A 133 5.94 1.10 12.90
CA LEU A 133 4.79 2.00 13.10
C LEU A 133 4.93 3.35 12.38
N ALA A 134 6.15 3.82 12.09
CA ALA A 134 6.40 5.04 11.31
C ALA A 134 6.53 4.79 9.79
N HIS A 135 6.21 3.59 9.32
CA HIS A 135 6.33 3.27 7.90
C HIS A 135 5.36 4.11 7.06
N THR A 136 5.82 4.63 5.92
CA THR A 136 5.03 5.46 5.00
C THR A 136 3.88 4.69 4.35
N ASN A 137 4.12 3.44 4.00
CA ASN A 137 3.09 2.47 3.61
C ASN A 137 2.17 2.14 4.82
N PRO A 138 0.89 2.53 4.80
CA PRO A 138 -0.04 2.35 5.91
C PRO A 138 -0.35 0.87 6.21
N TYR A 139 -0.11 -0.03 5.27
CA TYR A 139 -0.38 -1.46 5.41
C TYR A 139 0.69 -2.19 6.19
N LEU A 140 1.96 -1.78 6.02
CA LEU A 140 3.02 -2.28 6.88
C LEU A 140 2.86 -1.73 8.30
N ALA A 141 2.46 -0.46 8.44
CA ALA A 141 2.14 0.11 9.74
C ALA A 141 0.97 -0.61 10.41
N SER A 142 -0.11 -0.93 9.69
CA SER A 142 -1.28 -1.63 10.22
C SER A 142 -0.98 -3.09 10.60
N GLN A 143 -0.16 -3.80 9.82
CA GLN A 143 0.32 -5.14 10.16
C GLN A 143 1.21 -5.12 11.41
N ALA A 144 2.11 -4.14 11.53
CA ALA A 144 2.94 -3.98 12.73
C ALA A 144 2.09 -3.65 13.97
N MET A 145 1.10 -2.76 13.84
CA MET A 145 0.15 -2.42 14.90
C MET A 145 -0.64 -3.64 15.37
N SER A 146 -1.14 -4.43 14.41
CA SER A 146 -1.89 -5.65 14.71
C SER A 146 -1.02 -6.74 15.36
N ALA A 147 0.21 -6.91 14.87
CA ALA A 147 1.17 -7.85 15.47
C ALA A 147 1.50 -7.44 16.91
N LEU A 148 1.70 -6.14 17.18
CA LEU A 148 1.88 -5.64 18.55
C LEU A 148 0.66 -5.96 19.42
N LEU A 149 -0.57 -5.70 18.93
CA LEU A 149 -1.80 -6.02 19.66
C LEU A 149 -1.89 -7.50 20.01
N HIS A 150 -1.62 -8.40 19.05
CA HIS A 150 -1.57 -9.84 19.32
C HIS A 150 -0.53 -10.18 20.40
N ILE A 151 0.70 -9.67 20.27
CA ILE A 151 1.81 -9.93 21.21
C ILE A 151 1.47 -9.44 22.64
N THR A 152 0.70 -8.36 22.75
CA THR A 152 0.27 -7.77 24.02
C THR A 152 -1.06 -8.31 24.53
N ASP A 153 -1.68 -9.27 23.84
CA ASP A 153 -2.93 -9.89 24.28
C ASP A 153 -2.66 -10.84 25.45
N GLU A 154 -3.19 -10.47 26.63
CA GLU A 154 -2.99 -11.22 27.86
C GLU A 154 -3.79 -12.51 27.95
N GLY A 155 -4.92 -12.56 27.25
CA GLY A 155 -5.80 -13.74 27.26
C GLY A 155 -5.30 -14.84 26.32
N LEU A 156 -4.62 -14.44 25.24
CA LEU A 156 -4.21 -15.38 24.19
C LEU A 156 -2.76 -15.84 24.30
N LEU A 157 -1.82 -14.97 24.68
CA LEU A 157 -0.39 -15.27 24.56
C LEU A 157 0.37 -15.27 25.87
N PHE A 158 0.40 -14.12 26.55
CA PHE A 158 1.26 -13.94 27.70
C PHE A 158 0.65 -12.94 28.69
N PRO A 159 0.44 -13.34 29.96
CA PRO A 159 -0.12 -12.44 30.96
C PRO A 159 0.96 -11.45 31.42
N TRP A 160 1.11 -10.35 30.69
CA TRP A 160 2.14 -9.32 30.93
C TRP A 160 2.00 -8.65 32.30
N HIS A 161 0.77 -8.44 32.78
CA HIS A 161 0.49 -7.87 34.09
C HIS A 161 0.74 -8.88 35.22
N ASP A 162 0.46 -10.17 34.99
CA ASP A 162 0.55 -11.25 35.98
C ASP A 162 1.29 -12.46 35.41
N PRO A 163 2.63 -12.35 35.19
CA PRO A 163 3.41 -13.43 34.61
C PRO A 163 3.27 -14.74 35.40
N PRO A 164 3.33 -15.89 34.71
CA PRO A 164 3.30 -17.16 35.39
C PRO A 164 4.50 -17.28 36.37
N PRO A 165 4.28 -17.86 37.56
CA PRO A 165 5.34 -18.08 38.51
C PRO A 165 6.40 -18.99 37.90
N THR A 166 7.65 -18.66 38.15
CA THR A 166 8.79 -19.41 37.65
C THR A 166 9.12 -20.56 38.61
N PRO A 167 9.57 -21.72 38.13
CA PRO A 167 9.91 -22.85 39.00
C PRO A 167 11.01 -22.53 40.03
N ASP A 168 11.83 -21.52 39.74
CA ASP A 168 12.92 -21.05 40.60
C ASP A 168 12.50 -19.93 41.57
N GLY A 169 11.21 -19.55 41.59
CA GLY A 169 10.67 -18.49 42.44
C GLY A 169 11.15 -17.08 42.10
N ARG A 170 11.95 -16.92 41.03
CA ARG A 170 12.45 -15.60 40.63
C ARG A 170 11.39 -14.83 39.88
N GLY A 171 11.17 -13.59 40.28
CA GLY A 171 10.26 -12.69 39.56
C GLY A 171 10.60 -12.56 38.07
N PRO A 172 9.66 -12.03 37.26
CA PRO A 172 9.78 -11.95 35.80
C PRO A 172 11.03 -11.22 35.29
N ARG A 173 11.64 -10.36 36.11
CA ARG A 173 12.86 -9.60 35.80
C ARG A 173 14.15 -10.41 35.92
N GLN A 174 14.12 -11.56 36.61
CA GLN A 174 15.30 -12.36 36.95
C GLN A 174 15.16 -13.83 36.52
N GLY A 175 13.94 -14.27 36.21
CA GLY A 175 13.63 -15.62 35.74
C GLY A 175 13.77 -15.81 34.22
N PRO A 176 13.21 -16.91 33.66
CA PRO A 176 13.28 -17.24 32.24
C PRO A 176 12.74 -16.15 31.29
N TYR A 177 11.86 -15.26 31.78
CA TYR A 177 11.27 -14.17 31.00
C TYR A 177 12.02 -12.84 31.13
N ALA A 178 13.17 -12.80 31.80
CA ALA A 178 13.91 -11.55 32.06
C ALA A 178 14.24 -10.76 30.79
N ARG A 179 14.59 -11.47 29.70
CA ARG A 179 14.87 -10.85 28.40
C ARG A 179 13.62 -10.27 27.75
N VAL A 180 12.51 -11.00 27.79
CA VAL A 180 11.20 -10.52 27.30
C VAL A 180 10.78 -9.25 28.04
N TRP A 181 10.87 -9.27 29.37
CA TRP A 181 10.56 -8.11 30.21
C TRP A 181 11.40 -6.89 29.87
N ARG A 182 12.71 -7.12 29.71
CA ARG A 182 13.66 -6.05 29.37
C ARG A 182 13.34 -5.44 28.01
N ASN A 183 13.02 -6.26 27.01
CA ASN A 183 12.71 -5.75 25.66
C ASN A 183 11.38 -5.00 25.61
N MET A 184 10.38 -5.38 26.41
CA MET A 184 9.16 -4.58 26.59
C MET A 184 9.48 -3.24 27.28
N PHE A 185 10.26 -3.27 28.36
CA PHE A 185 10.69 -2.04 29.07
C PHE A 185 11.51 -1.11 28.18
N ASP A 186 12.38 -1.64 27.33
CA ASP A 186 13.24 -0.87 26.43
C ASP A 186 12.46 -0.04 25.41
N LEU A 187 11.17 -0.32 25.17
CA LEU A 187 10.30 0.56 24.38
C LEU A 187 10.19 1.96 24.98
N SER A 188 10.31 2.11 26.31
CA SER A 188 10.34 3.42 27.00
C SER A 188 11.63 4.20 26.75
N ARG A 189 12.74 3.51 26.54
CA ARG A 189 14.08 4.12 26.49
C ARG A 189 14.45 4.64 25.11
N GLY A 190 13.89 4.04 24.06
CA GLY A 190 14.28 4.33 22.69
C GLY A 190 13.73 5.64 22.12
N GLY A 191 12.69 6.23 22.73
CA GLY A 191 12.01 7.41 22.18
C GLY A 191 11.31 7.17 20.84
N VAL A 192 11.32 5.94 20.31
CA VAL A 192 10.72 5.58 19.01
C VAL A 192 9.27 5.13 19.18
N PHE A 193 8.99 4.31 20.19
CA PHE A 193 7.69 3.64 20.32
C PHE A 193 6.51 4.61 20.51
N LEU A 194 6.54 5.43 21.56
CA LEU A 194 5.41 6.33 21.86
C LEU A 194 5.17 7.36 20.75
N PRO A 195 6.19 8.07 20.21
CA PRO A 195 5.94 9.01 19.11
C PRO A 195 5.37 8.33 17.87
N ASN A 196 5.88 7.16 17.49
CA ASN A 196 5.38 6.43 16.32
C ASN A 196 3.96 5.90 16.53
N LEU A 197 3.64 5.44 17.74
CA LEU A 197 2.30 4.98 18.11
C LEU A 197 1.29 6.12 18.05
N LEU A 198 1.62 7.26 18.68
CA LEU A 198 0.75 8.42 18.79
C LEU A 198 0.59 9.18 17.46
N ALA A 199 1.52 9.02 16.52
CA ALA A 199 1.37 9.56 15.16
C ALA A 199 0.14 9.02 14.41
N HIS A 200 -0.47 7.92 14.89
CA HIS A 200 -1.70 7.34 14.32
C HIS A 200 -3.00 8.01 14.79
N TYR A 201 -2.91 9.05 15.63
CA TYR A 201 -4.05 9.93 15.95
C TYR A 201 -4.48 10.84 14.78
N ARG A 202 -3.67 10.98 13.72
CA ARG A 202 -3.93 11.96 12.63
C ARG A 202 -5.37 11.92 12.08
N GLN A 203 -5.86 13.10 11.70
CA GLN A 203 -7.03 13.24 10.83
C GLN A 203 -6.59 13.69 9.42
N PRO A 204 -6.86 12.90 8.36
CA PRO A 204 -7.45 11.57 8.39
C PRO A 204 -6.49 10.50 8.97
N PRO A 205 -7.01 9.39 9.53
CA PRO A 205 -6.17 8.32 10.08
C PRO A 205 -5.37 7.62 8.98
N ALA A 206 -4.17 7.14 9.33
CA ALA A 206 -3.28 6.45 8.39
C ALA A 206 -3.92 5.20 7.78
N PHE A 207 -4.78 4.51 8.54
CA PHE A 207 -5.61 3.40 8.09
C PHE A 207 -6.87 3.30 8.98
N PRO A 208 -7.94 2.63 8.52
CA PRO A 208 -9.16 2.46 9.32
C PRO A 208 -8.88 1.82 10.68
N GLY A 209 -9.36 2.45 11.75
CA GLY A 209 -9.15 1.98 13.12
C GLY A 209 -7.77 2.25 13.72
N ALA A 210 -6.83 2.90 12.99
CA ALA A 210 -5.48 3.18 13.48
C ALA A 210 -5.48 3.90 14.84
N SER A 211 -6.32 4.92 14.98
CA SER A 211 -6.50 5.70 16.20
C SER A 211 -6.90 4.82 17.40
N TYR A 212 -7.93 3.98 17.22
CA TYR A 212 -8.42 3.07 18.26
C TYR A 212 -7.38 1.99 18.63
N MET A 213 -6.72 1.40 17.64
CA MET A 213 -5.65 0.41 17.87
C MET A 213 -4.47 1.03 18.63
N ALA A 214 -4.09 2.26 18.28
CA ALA A 214 -3.04 2.99 18.96
C ALA A 214 -3.41 3.29 20.42
N LEU A 215 -4.65 3.72 20.67
CA LEU A 215 -5.19 3.93 22.02
C LEU A 215 -5.16 2.64 22.86
N ARG A 216 -5.57 1.50 22.29
CA ARG A 216 -5.52 0.20 22.98
C ARG A 216 -4.11 -0.20 23.38
N LEU A 217 -3.15 -0.10 22.45
CA LEU A 217 -1.75 -0.40 22.74
C LEU A 217 -1.14 0.58 23.76
N PHE A 218 -1.49 1.86 23.65
CA PHE A 218 -1.07 2.87 24.60
C PHE A 218 -1.60 2.54 26.01
N ALA A 219 -2.90 2.24 26.13
CA ALA A 219 -3.54 1.88 27.39
C ALA A 219 -2.92 0.63 28.03
N PHE A 220 -2.71 -0.43 27.23
CA PHE A 220 -1.97 -1.62 27.68
C PHE A 220 -0.59 -1.23 28.23
N TYR A 221 0.18 -0.48 27.45
CA TYR A 221 1.56 -0.17 27.78
C TYR A 221 1.69 0.69 29.04
N VAL A 222 0.87 1.74 29.19
CA VAL A 222 0.89 2.58 30.40
C VAL A 222 0.39 1.84 31.62
N SER A 223 -0.59 0.94 31.47
CA SER A 223 -1.06 0.07 32.57
C SER A 223 0.05 -0.88 33.04
N TRP A 224 0.75 -1.50 32.09
CA TRP A 224 1.88 -2.39 32.37
C TRP A 224 3.03 -1.65 33.06
N MET A 225 3.39 -0.47 32.53
CA MET A 225 4.41 0.40 33.14
C MET A 225 4.02 0.83 34.56
N ARG A 226 2.76 1.25 34.76
CA ARG A 226 2.23 1.62 36.07
C ARG A 226 2.32 0.46 37.06
N LYS A 227 1.82 -0.72 36.70
CA LYS A 227 1.80 -1.89 37.60
C LYS A 227 3.20 -2.31 38.03
N HIS A 228 4.16 -2.33 37.11
CA HIS A 228 5.47 -2.93 37.37
C HIS A 228 6.56 -1.93 37.76
N PHE A 229 6.43 -0.63 37.44
CA PHE A 229 7.50 0.35 37.61
C PHE A 229 7.12 1.55 38.47
N THR A 230 5.99 1.51 39.16
CA THR A 230 5.59 2.53 40.13
C THR A 230 5.34 1.87 41.50
N GLN A 231 5.67 2.57 42.59
CA GLN A 231 5.50 2.04 43.94
C GLN A 231 4.08 2.26 44.47
N ASP A 232 3.45 3.35 44.07
CA ASP A 232 2.13 3.81 44.51
C ASP A 232 1.03 3.58 43.47
N GLY A 233 1.36 2.90 42.37
CA GLY A 233 0.44 2.72 41.25
C GLY A 233 0.16 4.01 40.49
N ARG A 234 0.98 5.06 40.63
CA ARG A 234 0.79 6.34 39.91
C ARG A 234 1.85 6.54 38.85
N LEU A 235 1.40 6.71 37.61
CA LEU A 235 2.25 7.04 36.47
C LEU A 235 1.96 8.48 36.03
N SER A 236 2.96 9.35 36.10
CA SER A 236 2.84 10.73 35.61
C SER A 236 3.10 10.79 34.11
N LEU A 237 2.17 11.36 33.36
CA LEU A 237 2.30 11.62 31.92
C LEU A 237 2.69 13.08 31.68
N SER A 238 3.37 13.36 30.56
CA SER A 238 3.69 14.75 30.20
C SER A 238 2.42 15.53 29.86
N VAL A 239 2.46 16.85 30.09
CA VAL A 239 1.35 17.75 29.73
C VAL A 239 1.01 17.62 28.24
N SER A 240 2.01 17.53 27.36
CA SER A 240 1.82 17.34 25.92
C SER A 240 1.04 16.07 25.58
N LEU A 241 1.33 14.97 26.28
CA LEU A 241 0.63 13.70 26.08
C LEU A 241 -0.80 13.78 26.60
N LEU A 242 -1.02 14.39 27.78
CA LEU A 242 -2.36 14.60 28.32
C LEU A 242 -3.20 15.49 27.40
N SER A 243 -2.62 16.55 26.84
CA SER A 243 -3.29 17.40 25.85
C SER A 243 -3.67 16.60 24.60
N LEU A 244 -2.78 15.73 24.11
CA LEU A 244 -3.08 14.85 22.97
C LEU A 244 -4.25 13.91 23.27
N LEU A 245 -4.26 13.26 24.44
CA LEU A 245 -5.36 12.38 24.87
C LEU A 245 -6.68 13.16 25.00
N HIS A 246 -6.63 14.40 25.46
CA HIS A 246 -7.81 15.26 25.57
C HIS A 246 -8.37 15.63 24.20
N GLN A 247 -7.51 15.96 23.23
CA GLN A 247 -7.92 16.17 21.85
C GLN A 247 -8.56 14.88 21.29
N TRP A 248 -7.95 13.72 21.56
CA TRP A 248 -8.47 12.40 21.17
C TRP A 248 -9.90 12.16 21.64
N SER A 249 -10.23 12.59 22.87
CA SER A 249 -11.59 12.47 23.42
C SER A 249 -12.59 13.48 22.86
N ALA A 250 -12.11 14.65 22.40
CA ALA A 250 -12.98 15.69 21.84
C ALA A 250 -13.36 15.41 20.38
N ASP A 251 -12.53 14.65 19.67
CA ASP A 251 -12.74 14.24 18.28
C ASP A 251 -13.76 13.12 18.10
N GLU A 252 -14.39 12.62 19.17
CA GLU A 252 -15.56 11.73 19.09
C GLU A 252 -16.80 12.49 18.56
N GLN A 253 -16.75 12.93 17.30
CA GLN A 253 -17.95 12.88 16.47
C GLN A 253 -18.15 11.41 16.12
N GLU A 254 -19.15 10.79 16.74
CA GLU A 254 -19.58 9.41 16.50
C GLU A 254 -19.42 9.03 15.03
N PRO A 255 -18.52 8.09 14.67
CA PRO A 255 -18.64 7.44 13.38
C PRO A 255 -20.03 6.78 13.35
N PRO A 256 -20.83 6.94 12.27
CA PRO A 256 -22.12 6.28 12.20
C PRO A 256 -21.92 4.79 12.40
N SER A 257 -22.52 4.29 13.47
CA SER A 257 -22.65 2.88 13.86
C SER A 257 -22.41 1.92 12.68
N LEU A 258 -21.23 1.29 12.67
CA LEU A 258 -21.00 0.04 11.95
C LEU A 258 -21.62 -1.18 12.68
N ALA A 259 -22.45 -0.94 13.70
CA ALA A 259 -23.07 -1.97 14.54
C ALA A 259 -24.40 -2.53 13.99
N ASN A 260 -24.89 -2.08 12.83
CA ASN A 260 -26.15 -2.58 12.24
C ASN A 260 -25.99 -3.69 11.17
N SER A 261 -24.91 -4.47 11.22
CA SER A 261 -24.81 -5.72 10.45
C SER A 261 -24.75 -6.91 11.40
N GLY A 262 -25.84 -7.17 12.12
CA GLY A 262 -25.92 -8.28 13.07
C GLY A 262 -27.29 -8.45 13.69
N ASP A 263 -28.32 -8.69 12.87
CA ASP A 263 -29.62 -9.15 13.37
C ASP A 263 -29.68 -10.69 13.28
N ALA A 264 -29.44 -11.32 14.43
CA ALA A 264 -29.94 -12.66 14.78
C ALA A 264 -30.13 -12.74 16.31
N SER A 265 -31.26 -12.18 16.76
CA SER A 265 -32.14 -12.66 17.85
C SER A 265 -31.52 -13.05 19.21
N ALA A 266 -31.80 -12.25 20.24
CA ALA A 266 -32.41 -12.73 21.50
C ALA A 266 -32.89 -11.56 22.39
N THR A 267 -34.22 -11.47 22.51
CA THR A 267 -35.03 -11.02 23.66
C THR A 267 -34.33 -10.41 24.89
N SER A 268 -34.72 -9.18 25.26
CA SER A 268 -35.49 -8.91 26.50
C SER A 268 -35.92 -7.44 26.62
N THR A 269 -37.16 -7.27 27.04
CA THR A 269 -37.95 -6.06 27.27
C THR A 269 -37.45 -5.16 28.40
N SER A 270 -37.45 -3.84 28.20
CA SER A 270 -37.99 -2.89 29.19
C SER A 270 -38.27 -1.49 28.58
N THR A 271 -39.33 -0.88 29.07
CA THR A 271 -40.09 0.25 28.52
C THR A 271 -39.80 1.59 29.20
N LEU A 272 -39.59 2.64 28.37
CA LEU A 272 -39.96 4.08 28.51
C LEU A 272 -39.39 4.93 29.69
N PRO A 273 -39.38 6.29 29.65
CA PRO A 273 -40.01 7.18 28.67
C PRO A 273 -39.15 8.33 28.08
N VAL A 274 -39.73 8.85 27.01
CA VAL A 274 -39.56 10.13 26.30
C VAL A 274 -39.44 11.34 27.24
N HIS A 275 -38.46 12.22 26.96
CA HIS A 275 -38.60 13.65 27.20
C HIS A 275 -38.12 14.45 25.99
N GLN A 276 -39.08 15.12 25.33
CA GLN A 276 -38.86 16.25 24.44
C GLN A 276 -38.31 17.43 25.25
N HIS A 277 -37.31 18.13 24.72
CA HIS A 277 -37.12 19.53 25.08
C HIS A 277 -36.84 20.42 23.87
N HIS A 278 -37.52 21.56 23.96
CA HIS A 278 -37.71 22.62 22.99
C HIS A 278 -36.45 23.43 22.69
N LEU A 279 -36.47 23.99 21.48
CA LEU A 279 -35.79 25.20 21.03
C LEU A 279 -35.90 26.36 22.04
N GLY A 280 -34.79 27.09 22.21
CA GLY A 280 -34.76 28.42 22.81
C GLY A 280 -33.44 29.10 22.51
N GLY A 281 -33.44 30.06 21.58
CA GLY A 281 -32.31 30.94 21.33
C GLY A 281 -32.20 32.05 22.38
N LEU A 282 -31.08 32.79 22.35
CA LEU A 282 -30.99 34.27 22.27
C LEU A 282 -29.55 34.74 22.57
N THR A 283 -29.06 35.63 21.68
CA THR A 283 -28.21 36.85 21.88
C THR A 283 -26.85 36.71 22.60
N ALA A 284 -25.71 36.95 21.93
CA ALA A 284 -25.10 38.24 21.54
C ALA A 284 -24.29 38.91 22.67
N ASP A 285 -22.95 38.92 22.53
CA ASP A 285 -22.09 40.13 22.47
C ASP A 285 -20.62 39.86 22.91
N ASP A 286 -19.71 40.60 22.27
CA ASP A 286 -18.29 40.90 22.60
C ASP A 286 -17.13 39.95 22.19
N GLU A 287 -16.71 40.12 20.93
CA GLU A 287 -15.34 40.41 20.41
C GLU A 287 -14.17 40.59 21.43
N PRO A 288 -12.92 40.15 21.13
CA PRO A 288 -12.15 40.82 20.07
C PRO A 288 -11.31 39.94 19.11
N VAL A 289 -11.37 40.38 17.85
CA VAL A 289 -10.45 40.15 16.73
C VAL A 289 -8.98 40.14 17.15
N VAL A 290 -8.33 38.99 16.96
CA VAL A 290 -6.87 38.89 16.81
C VAL A 290 -6.59 38.51 15.37
N SER A 291 -6.23 39.51 14.57
CA SER A 291 -5.65 39.35 13.24
C SER A 291 -4.21 38.84 13.39
N VAL A 292 -4.01 37.54 13.22
CA VAL A 292 -2.69 36.96 12.95
C VAL A 292 -2.59 36.73 11.45
N VAL A 293 -1.90 37.66 10.79
CA VAL A 293 -1.36 37.45 9.46
C VAL A 293 -0.26 36.39 9.58
N SER A 294 -0.57 35.15 9.24
CA SER A 294 0.46 34.12 8.99
C SER A 294 0.72 34.03 7.50
N GLU A 295 1.74 34.76 7.05
CA GLU A 295 2.46 34.44 5.83
C GLU A 295 3.09 33.06 5.95
N ARG A 296 2.80 32.20 4.96
CA ARG A 296 3.67 31.15 4.39
C ARG A 296 4.63 30.42 5.34
N THR A 297 4.28 29.17 5.61
CA THR A 297 5.18 28.04 5.28
C THR A 297 4.34 26.85 4.80
N GLU A 298 3.92 26.91 3.54
CA GLU A 298 3.49 25.73 2.77
C GLU A 298 4.74 24.92 2.40
N ILE A 299 5.28 24.16 3.35
CA ILE A 299 6.37 23.22 3.08
C ILE A 299 6.04 21.92 3.83
N ASN A 300 5.76 20.86 3.05
CA ASN A 300 5.58 19.46 3.45
C ASN A 300 4.18 18.93 3.82
N SER A 301 3.12 19.40 3.15
CA SER A 301 1.89 18.60 2.96
C SER A 301 1.86 18.04 1.54
N GLY A 302 2.74 17.07 1.24
CA GLY A 302 2.60 16.31 -0.01
C GLY A 302 1.22 15.64 -0.04
N PRO A 303 0.52 15.63 -1.19
CA PRO A 303 -0.74 14.93 -1.30
C PRO A 303 -0.53 13.47 -0.91
N SER A 304 -1.33 12.97 0.03
CA SER A 304 -1.33 11.54 0.37
C SER A 304 -1.52 10.74 -0.93
N THR A 305 -0.62 9.79 -1.18
CA THR A 305 -0.65 8.88 -2.34
C THR A 305 -2.00 8.17 -2.49
N ASP A 306 -2.76 8.08 -1.40
CA ASP A 306 -4.08 7.46 -1.37
C ASP A 306 -5.17 8.25 -2.11
N ASN A 307 -4.94 9.52 -2.48
CA ASN A 307 -5.89 10.33 -3.25
C ASN A 307 -5.35 10.83 -4.59
N GLU A 308 -4.13 10.42 -4.99
CA GLU A 308 -3.50 10.91 -6.21
C GLU A 308 -4.36 10.67 -7.46
N ALA A 309 -4.92 9.46 -7.61
CA ALA A 309 -5.79 9.12 -8.74
C ALA A 309 -7.07 9.96 -8.80
N GLU A 310 -7.65 10.31 -7.64
CA GLU A 310 -8.85 11.16 -7.58
C GLU A 310 -8.53 12.61 -7.91
N VAL A 311 -7.40 13.12 -7.41
CA VAL A 311 -6.93 14.46 -7.73
C VAL A 311 -6.70 14.57 -9.24
N LEU A 312 -6.05 13.57 -9.85
CA LEU A 312 -5.86 13.50 -11.30
C LEU A 312 -7.19 13.41 -12.05
N LYS A 313 -8.15 12.61 -11.56
CA LYS A 313 -9.52 12.56 -12.12
C LYS A 313 -10.22 13.91 -12.05
N GLU A 314 -10.14 14.63 -10.93
CA GLU A 314 -10.77 15.94 -10.76
C GLU A 314 -10.13 17.01 -11.64
N GLN A 315 -8.81 17.02 -11.74
CA GLN A 315 -8.07 17.85 -12.70
C GLN A 315 -8.48 17.51 -14.14
N GLY A 316 -8.64 16.23 -14.47
CA GLY A 316 -9.15 15.77 -15.76
C GLY A 316 -10.57 16.27 -16.05
N ASN A 317 -11.44 16.27 -15.04
CA ASN A 317 -12.80 16.82 -15.16
C ASN A 317 -12.79 18.34 -15.42
N GLU A 318 -11.87 19.08 -14.79
CA GLU A 318 -11.68 20.51 -15.04
C GLU A 318 -11.14 20.77 -16.45
N ALA A 319 -10.12 20.03 -16.90
CA ALA A 319 -9.61 20.10 -18.27
C ALA A 319 -10.72 19.80 -19.30
N TYR A 320 -11.54 18.77 -19.05
CA TYR A 320 -12.69 18.43 -19.89
C TYR A 320 -13.71 19.57 -19.96
N ARG A 321 -14.04 20.21 -18.82
CA ARG A 321 -14.97 21.36 -18.77
C ARG A 321 -14.43 22.57 -19.55
N ARG A 322 -13.12 22.79 -19.57
CA ARG A 322 -12.46 23.84 -20.37
C ARG A 322 -12.38 23.51 -21.87
N GLY A 323 -12.76 22.30 -22.29
CA GLY A 323 -12.65 21.84 -23.67
C GLY A 323 -11.23 21.43 -24.07
N ASP A 324 -10.32 21.28 -23.10
CA ASP A 324 -8.97 20.74 -23.32
C ASP A 324 -9.00 19.22 -23.17
N TYR A 325 -9.46 18.56 -24.22
CA TYR A 325 -9.70 17.13 -24.20
C TYR A 325 -8.40 16.31 -24.20
N SER A 326 -7.31 16.83 -24.79
CA SER A 326 -6.01 16.15 -24.78
C SER A 326 -5.43 16.09 -23.38
N LEU A 327 -5.45 17.22 -22.66
CA LEU A 327 -5.04 17.23 -21.25
C LEU A 327 -5.96 16.35 -20.38
N ALA A 328 -7.27 16.36 -20.63
CA ALA A 328 -8.20 15.49 -19.91
C ALA A 328 -7.86 14.00 -20.10
N ILE A 329 -7.57 13.57 -21.34
CA ILE A 329 -7.15 12.19 -21.65
C ILE A 329 -5.86 11.83 -20.93
N GLN A 330 -4.89 12.74 -20.91
CA GLN A 330 -3.62 12.54 -20.20
C GLN A 330 -3.84 12.34 -18.70
N LEU A 331 -4.62 13.21 -18.06
CA LEU A 331 -4.89 13.16 -16.62
C LEU A 331 -5.68 11.90 -16.22
N TYR A 332 -6.69 11.50 -17.00
CA TYR A 332 -7.40 10.24 -16.74
C TYR A 332 -6.51 9.01 -16.98
N SER A 333 -5.56 9.07 -17.92
CA SER A 333 -4.60 7.99 -18.14
C SER A 333 -3.63 7.88 -16.98
N ALA A 334 -3.08 9.01 -16.52
CA ALA A 334 -2.25 9.05 -15.31
C ALA A 334 -3.00 8.49 -14.09
N ALA A 335 -4.29 8.84 -13.90
CA ALA A 335 -5.11 8.29 -12.82
C ALA A 335 -5.27 6.76 -12.89
N LEU A 336 -5.28 6.17 -14.09
CA LEU A 336 -5.33 4.72 -14.29
C LEU A 336 -3.98 4.03 -14.02
N ASP A 337 -2.87 4.76 -14.19
CA ASP A 337 -1.51 4.27 -13.96
C ASP A 337 -1.09 4.38 -12.48
N VAL A 338 -1.78 5.19 -11.67
CA VAL A 338 -1.58 5.24 -10.21
C VAL A 338 -1.75 3.84 -9.63
N LEU A 339 -0.72 3.39 -8.90
CA LEU A 339 -0.72 2.07 -8.26
C LEU A 339 -1.87 1.96 -7.27
N VAL A 340 -2.65 0.89 -7.39
CA VAL A 340 -3.72 0.59 -6.44
C VAL A 340 -3.10 -0.09 -5.22
N PRO A 341 -3.28 0.47 -4.02
CA PRO A 341 -2.93 -0.25 -2.80
C PRO A 341 -3.65 -1.59 -2.71
N ALA A 342 -3.00 -2.62 -2.15
CA ALA A 342 -3.53 -3.98 -2.14
C ALA A 342 -4.93 -4.10 -1.49
N GLU A 343 -5.26 -3.16 -0.61
CA GLU A 343 -6.41 -3.10 0.28
C GLU A 343 -7.58 -2.39 -0.38
N ARG A 344 -7.32 -1.71 -1.50
CA ARG A 344 -8.34 -1.19 -2.40
C ARG A 344 -8.53 -2.07 -3.63
N LEU A 345 -7.72 -3.08 -3.89
CA LEU A 345 -7.85 -3.91 -5.10
C LEU A 345 -9.29 -4.43 -5.34
N LEU A 346 -10.01 -4.76 -4.27
CA LEU A 346 -11.40 -5.25 -4.35
C LEU A 346 -12.45 -4.13 -4.48
N THR A 347 -12.15 -2.92 -4.02
CA THR A 347 -13.07 -1.77 -4.02
C THR A 347 -12.73 -0.72 -5.09
N GLU A 348 -11.60 -0.88 -5.78
CA GLU A 348 -11.11 0.08 -6.78
C GLU A 348 -11.81 -0.06 -8.13
N GLY A 349 -12.43 -1.22 -8.40
CA GLY A 349 -13.15 -1.50 -9.64
C GLY A 349 -14.11 -0.36 -10.05
N PRO A 350 -15.07 0.03 -9.20
CA PRO A 350 -15.97 1.15 -9.47
C PRO A 350 -15.29 2.50 -9.74
N ARG A 351 -14.15 2.80 -9.07
CA ARG A 351 -13.42 4.07 -9.28
C ARG A 351 -12.71 4.07 -10.62
N ARG A 352 -11.98 2.99 -10.92
CA ARG A 352 -11.33 2.81 -12.23
C ARG A 352 -12.33 2.76 -13.38
N ALA A 353 -13.53 2.19 -13.15
CA ALA A 353 -14.62 2.25 -14.11
C ALA A 353 -15.02 3.70 -14.44
N ALA A 354 -15.06 4.60 -13.44
CA ALA A 354 -15.33 6.01 -13.66
C ALA A 354 -14.21 6.70 -14.47
N TYR A 355 -12.94 6.38 -14.24
CA TYR A 355 -11.81 6.95 -14.99
C TYR A 355 -11.88 6.56 -16.47
N HIS A 356 -12.07 5.27 -16.76
CA HIS A 356 -12.29 4.79 -18.13
C HIS A 356 -13.51 5.47 -18.76
N ALA A 357 -14.64 5.54 -18.07
CA ALA A 357 -15.86 6.14 -18.60
C ALA A 357 -15.71 7.66 -18.88
N ASN A 358 -14.89 8.37 -18.10
CA ASN A 358 -14.58 9.78 -18.31
C ASN A 358 -13.57 9.98 -19.46
N ARG A 359 -12.56 9.12 -19.59
CA ARG A 359 -11.62 9.13 -20.71
C ARG A 359 -12.33 8.83 -22.04
N ALA A 360 -13.28 7.90 -22.05
CA ALA A 360 -14.15 7.66 -23.21
C ALA A 360 -14.92 8.91 -23.63
N ALA A 361 -15.47 9.67 -22.66
CA ALA A 361 -16.16 10.92 -22.95
C ALA A 361 -15.21 11.96 -23.55
N ALA A 362 -13.96 12.06 -23.07
CA ALA A 362 -12.94 12.95 -23.61
C ALA A 362 -12.58 12.63 -25.06
N TYR A 363 -12.39 11.34 -25.41
CA TYR A 363 -12.18 10.94 -26.80
C TYR A 363 -13.35 11.33 -27.72
N MET A 364 -14.59 11.07 -27.29
CA MET A 364 -15.78 11.44 -28.06
C MET A 364 -15.91 12.95 -28.25
N ALA A 365 -15.65 13.73 -27.21
CA ALA A 365 -15.75 15.18 -27.26
C ALA A 365 -14.65 15.78 -28.16
N ARG A 366 -13.43 15.24 -28.10
CA ARG A 366 -12.33 15.64 -28.99
C ARG A 366 -12.66 15.35 -30.45
N ALA A 367 -13.16 14.16 -30.75
CA ALA A 367 -13.64 13.78 -32.08
C ALA A 367 -14.72 14.74 -32.60
N ALA A 368 -15.72 15.03 -31.76
CA ALA A 368 -16.82 15.93 -32.13
C ALA A 368 -16.39 17.40 -32.30
N SER A 369 -15.30 17.82 -31.64
CA SER A 369 -14.82 19.20 -31.72
C SER A 369 -14.24 19.59 -33.08
N GLY A 370 -13.86 18.61 -33.91
CA GLY A 370 -13.22 18.83 -35.21
C GLY A 370 -11.81 19.44 -35.14
N LYS A 371 -11.22 19.56 -33.93
CA LYS A 371 -9.89 20.16 -33.71
C LYS A 371 -8.73 19.17 -33.85
N LEU A 372 -8.88 18.11 -34.66
CA LEU A 372 -7.81 17.15 -34.90
C LEU A 372 -6.86 17.72 -35.96
N ARG A 373 -5.58 17.90 -35.62
CA ARG A 373 -4.56 18.48 -36.52
C ARG A 373 -3.45 17.47 -36.80
N GLU A 374 -2.88 17.58 -37.99
CA GLU A 374 -1.70 16.83 -38.39
C GLU A 374 -0.52 17.20 -37.49
N GLY A 375 0.19 16.18 -37.01
CA GLY A 375 1.31 16.32 -36.09
C GLY A 375 0.92 16.39 -34.62
N ASP A 376 -0.36 16.53 -34.28
CA ASP A 376 -0.81 16.34 -32.90
C ASP A 376 -0.88 14.83 -32.63
N ALA A 377 -0.26 14.37 -31.54
CA ALA A 377 -0.33 12.99 -31.09
C ALA A 377 -0.48 12.95 -29.57
N ASP A 378 -1.16 11.92 -29.06
CA ASP A 378 -1.25 11.73 -27.61
C ASP A 378 0.06 11.19 -27.06
N THR A 379 0.44 11.63 -25.88
CA THR A 379 1.58 11.10 -25.13
C THR A 379 1.21 9.89 -24.26
N THR A 380 -0.08 9.61 -24.10
CA THR A 380 -0.61 8.54 -23.23
C THR A 380 -2.00 8.11 -23.71
N GLY A 381 -2.42 6.88 -23.38
CA GLY A 381 -3.76 6.37 -23.67
C GLY A 381 -3.82 5.50 -24.92
N HIS A 382 -5.03 5.23 -25.43
CA HIS A 382 -5.23 4.28 -26.54
C HIS A 382 -4.69 4.78 -27.89
N LEU A 383 -4.47 6.09 -28.03
CA LEU A 383 -3.96 6.73 -29.24
C LEU A 383 -2.55 7.30 -29.05
N GLU A 384 -1.77 6.76 -28.11
CA GLU A 384 -0.40 7.19 -27.87
C GLU A 384 0.46 7.05 -29.15
N GLY A 385 1.16 8.13 -29.51
CA GLY A 385 2.02 8.20 -30.70
C GLY A 385 1.28 8.20 -32.04
N VAL A 386 -0.05 8.24 -32.02
CA VAL A 386 -0.88 8.22 -33.22
C VAL A 386 -1.14 9.65 -33.69
N ASP A 387 -0.82 9.95 -34.95
CA ASP A 387 -1.11 11.25 -35.56
C ASP A 387 -2.62 11.48 -35.75
N HIS A 388 -3.12 12.54 -35.14
CA HIS A 388 -4.53 12.94 -35.15
C HIS A 388 -4.97 13.56 -36.48
N GLY A 389 -4.05 13.99 -37.35
CA GLY A 389 -4.40 14.49 -38.68
C GLY A 389 -4.51 13.41 -39.75
N SER A 390 -4.07 12.19 -39.46
CA SER A 390 -4.06 11.13 -40.48
C SER A 390 -5.46 10.59 -40.78
N GLU A 391 -5.61 10.00 -41.96
CA GLU A 391 -6.88 9.44 -42.43
C GLU A 391 -7.46 8.46 -41.38
N GLY A 392 -8.74 8.60 -41.09
CA GLY A 392 -9.42 7.76 -40.10
C GLY A 392 -9.18 8.17 -38.64
N ALA A 393 -8.53 9.30 -38.35
CA ALA A 393 -8.38 9.81 -36.98
C ALA A 393 -9.72 9.91 -36.22
N LEU A 394 -10.78 10.38 -36.87
CA LEU A 394 -12.11 10.48 -36.27
C LEU A 394 -12.63 9.10 -35.82
N SER A 395 -12.52 8.08 -36.68
CA SER A 395 -12.93 6.71 -36.36
C SER A 395 -12.13 6.16 -35.19
N ARG A 396 -10.80 6.33 -35.18
CA ARG A 396 -9.92 5.84 -34.11
C ARG A 396 -10.27 6.43 -32.74
N HIS A 397 -10.71 7.69 -32.68
CA HIS A 397 -11.18 8.28 -31.42
C HIS A 397 -12.47 7.62 -30.90
N TYR A 398 -13.42 7.33 -31.79
CA TYR A 398 -14.63 6.63 -31.39
C TYR A 398 -14.36 5.16 -31.01
N GLU A 399 -13.42 4.50 -31.68
CA GLU A 399 -12.95 3.16 -31.31
C GLU A 399 -12.29 3.15 -29.92
N ALA A 400 -11.40 4.13 -29.64
CA ALA A 400 -10.81 4.31 -28.32
C ALA A 400 -11.87 4.54 -27.24
N ALA A 401 -12.91 5.33 -27.53
CA ALA A 401 -14.04 5.52 -26.62
C ALA A 401 -14.83 4.23 -26.37
N VAL A 402 -15.02 3.39 -27.38
CA VAL A 402 -15.68 2.08 -27.23
C VAL A 402 -14.84 1.16 -26.33
N MET A 403 -13.52 1.10 -26.55
CA MET A 403 -12.61 0.29 -25.72
C MET A 403 -12.67 0.70 -24.24
N ASP A 404 -12.63 2.00 -23.94
CA ASP A 404 -12.75 2.47 -22.56
C ASP A 404 -14.15 2.22 -21.96
N CYS A 405 -15.22 2.32 -22.75
CA CYS A 405 -16.55 1.94 -22.27
C CYS A 405 -16.64 0.45 -21.93
N ASP A 406 -15.99 -0.42 -22.70
CA ASP A 406 -15.95 -1.86 -22.43
C ASP A 406 -15.14 -2.18 -21.18
N GLN A 407 -14.01 -1.51 -20.95
CA GLN A 407 -13.26 -1.63 -19.69
C GLN A 407 -14.07 -1.15 -18.49
N ALA A 408 -14.77 -0.02 -18.61
CA ALA A 408 -15.65 0.47 -17.55
C ALA A 408 -16.77 -0.54 -17.21
N LEU A 409 -17.36 -1.18 -18.23
CA LEU A 409 -18.41 -2.18 -18.05
C LEU A 409 -17.88 -3.51 -17.49
N ALA A 410 -16.64 -3.88 -17.80
CA ALA A 410 -16.00 -5.06 -17.22
C ALA A 410 -15.76 -4.87 -15.71
N LEU A 411 -15.37 -3.66 -15.29
CA LEU A 411 -15.13 -3.31 -13.89
C LEU A 411 -16.42 -3.06 -13.10
N GLN A 412 -17.44 -2.46 -13.72
CA GLN A 412 -18.72 -2.16 -13.10
C GLN A 412 -19.90 -2.50 -14.04
N PRO A 413 -20.42 -3.73 -14.02
CA PRO A 413 -21.41 -4.23 -15.00
C PRO A 413 -22.87 -3.83 -14.70
N SER A 414 -23.12 -3.19 -13.56
CA SER A 414 -24.48 -2.86 -13.08
C SER A 414 -24.60 -1.43 -12.54
N GLY A 415 -25.85 -1.00 -12.35
CA GLY A 415 -26.17 0.32 -11.82
C GLY A 415 -26.08 1.46 -12.83
N ARG A 416 -26.25 2.68 -12.30
CA ARG A 416 -26.28 3.92 -13.09
C ARG A 416 -24.97 4.22 -13.84
N PRO A 417 -23.77 3.98 -13.29
CA PRO A 417 -22.52 4.17 -14.04
C PRO A 417 -22.45 3.27 -15.28
N ALA A 418 -22.89 2.02 -15.18
CA ALA A 418 -22.95 1.08 -16.31
C ALA A 418 -23.92 1.57 -17.40
N ALA A 419 -25.09 2.11 -17.02
CA ALA A 419 -26.03 2.69 -17.97
C ALA A 419 -25.43 3.90 -18.73
N LYS A 420 -24.67 4.77 -18.04
CA LYS A 420 -23.94 5.89 -18.68
C LYS A 420 -22.83 5.40 -19.62
N ALA A 421 -22.08 4.37 -19.24
CA ALA A 421 -21.06 3.78 -20.12
C ALA A 421 -21.69 3.16 -21.38
N LEU A 422 -22.82 2.45 -21.25
CA LEU A 422 -23.57 1.90 -22.39
C LEU A 422 -24.13 2.98 -23.31
N LEU A 423 -24.59 4.11 -22.76
CA LEU A 423 -25.01 5.27 -23.54
C LEU A 423 -23.86 5.85 -24.37
N ARG A 424 -22.69 6.06 -23.75
CA ARG A 424 -21.49 6.55 -24.44
C ARG A 424 -21.04 5.57 -25.53
N LYS A 425 -21.00 4.26 -25.22
CA LYS A 425 -20.68 3.21 -26.19
C LYS A 425 -21.64 3.24 -27.38
N SER A 426 -22.95 3.30 -27.14
CA SER A 426 -23.96 3.39 -28.21
C SER A 426 -23.75 4.61 -29.11
N ARG A 427 -23.48 5.78 -28.53
CA ARG A 427 -23.20 7.01 -29.28
C ARG A 427 -21.91 6.92 -30.11
N ALA A 428 -20.84 6.33 -29.57
CA ALA A 428 -19.60 6.13 -30.32
C ALA A 428 -19.80 5.15 -31.50
N LEU A 429 -20.50 4.04 -31.27
CA LEU A 429 -20.82 3.05 -32.31
C LEU A 429 -21.69 3.63 -33.45
N LEU A 430 -22.60 4.57 -33.13
CA LEU A 430 -23.36 5.30 -34.13
C LEU A 430 -22.47 6.13 -35.06
N GLN A 431 -21.41 6.74 -34.53
CA GLN A 431 -20.46 7.51 -35.33
C GLN A 431 -19.59 6.59 -36.22
N LEU A 432 -19.27 5.39 -35.72
CA LEU A 432 -18.61 4.33 -36.46
C LEU A 432 -19.53 3.59 -37.46
N ARG A 433 -20.81 3.96 -37.53
CA ARG A 433 -21.85 3.30 -38.35
C ARG A 433 -22.05 1.81 -38.03
N GLN A 434 -21.67 1.37 -36.83
CA GLN A 434 -21.88 0.01 -36.32
C GLN A 434 -23.27 -0.08 -35.65
N ARG A 435 -24.32 -0.03 -36.48
CA ARG A 435 -25.71 0.20 -36.05
C ARG A 435 -26.25 -0.90 -35.13
N ASP A 436 -26.02 -2.16 -35.46
CA ASP A 436 -26.57 -3.28 -34.70
C ASP A 436 -25.99 -3.35 -33.29
N GLU A 437 -24.68 -3.12 -33.16
CA GLU A 437 -24.00 -3.03 -31.87
C GLU A 437 -24.45 -1.79 -31.08
N ALA A 438 -24.66 -0.65 -31.75
CA ALA A 438 -25.17 0.56 -31.10
C ALA A 438 -26.56 0.35 -30.50
N MET A 439 -27.45 -0.35 -31.22
CA MET A 439 -28.78 -0.73 -30.71
C MET A 439 -28.68 -1.71 -29.54
N ALA A 440 -27.81 -2.72 -29.64
CA ALA A 440 -27.60 -3.70 -28.58
C ALA A 440 -27.09 -3.02 -27.30
N ALA A 441 -26.14 -2.10 -27.41
CA ALA A 441 -25.64 -1.31 -26.29
C ALA A 441 -26.74 -0.43 -25.66
N ALA A 442 -27.55 0.26 -26.48
CA ALA A 442 -28.66 1.09 -25.98
C ALA A 442 -29.72 0.27 -25.24
N ARG A 443 -30.13 -0.89 -25.79
CA ARG A 443 -31.10 -1.79 -25.15
C ARG A 443 -30.56 -2.36 -23.83
N ARG A 444 -29.31 -2.79 -23.80
CA ARG A 444 -28.63 -3.21 -22.56
C ARG A 444 -28.63 -2.08 -21.53
N GLY A 445 -28.36 -0.84 -21.96
CA GLY A 445 -28.37 0.33 -21.07
C GLY A 445 -29.75 0.58 -20.46
N LEU A 446 -30.82 0.49 -21.26
CA LEU A 446 -32.20 0.65 -20.77
C LEU A 446 -32.58 -0.39 -19.73
N GLY A 447 -32.12 -1.64 -19.90
CA GLY A 447 -32.31 -2.69 -18.91
C GLY A 447 -31.55 -2.47 -17.59
N LYS A 448 -30.64 -1.50 -17.52
CA LYS A 448 -29.90 -1.13 -16.29
C LYS A 448 -30.46 0.11 -15.57
N CYS A 449 -31.50 0.75 -16.12
CA CYS A 449 -32.12 1.96 -15.57
C CYS A 449 -33.35 1.68 -14.67
N GLU A 450 -33.40 0.56 -13.94
CA GLU A 450 -34.58 0.20 -13.12
C GLU A 450 -34.94 1.30 -12.10
N GLY A 451 -36.18 1.77 -12.13
CA GLY A 451 -36.74 2.71 -11.16
C GLY A 451 -36.43 4.20 -11.37
N GLU A 452 -35.54 4.58 -12.29
CA GLU A 452 -35.26 6.01 -12.57
C GLU A 452 -36.10 6.54 -13.75
N GLU A 453 -36.98 7.50 -13.47
CA GLU A 453 -37.59 8.36 -14.47
C GLU A 453 -36.68 9.58 -14.72
N GLY A 454 -35.92 9.59 -15.82
CA GLY A 454 -35.19 10.78 -16.28
C GLY A 454 -33.82 10.55 -16.94
N GLY A 455 -33.26 11.67 -17.43
CA GLY A 455 -31.91 11.86 -17.97
C GLY A 455 -31.38 10.74 -18.88
N VAL A 456 -30.57 9.85 -18.29
CA VAL A 456 -29.85 8.79 -19.01
C VAL A 456 -30.79 7.84 -19.76
N ARG A 457 -31.96 7.52 -19.17
CA ARG A 457 -32.96 6.66 -19.82
C ARG A 457 -33.53 7.30 -21.09
N GLY A 458 -33.82 8.59 -21.04
CA GLY A 458 -34.30 9.36 -22.20
C GLY A 458 -33.24 9.42 -23.30
N GLU A 459 -32.00 9.72 -22.93
CA GLU A 459 -30.86 9.74 -23.87
C GLU A 459 -30.60 8.36 -24.52
N LEU A 460 -30.76 7.26 -23.78
CA LEU A 460 -30.66 5.91 -24.31
C LEU A 460 -31.78 5.58 -25.31
N GLN A 461 -33.02 6.00 -25.03
CA GLN A 461 -34.14 5.85 -25.96
C GLN A 461 -33.91 6.66 -27.24
N GLU A 462 -33.37 7.87 -27.12
CA GLU A 462 -33.00 8.70 -28.26
C GLU A 462 -31.91 8.05 -29.10
N ALA A 463 -30.83 7.56 -28.48
CA ALA A 463 -29.76 6.85 -29.16
C ALA A 463 -30.28 5.59 -29.89
N LEU A 464 -31.21 4.85 -29.27
CA LEU A 464 -31.84 3.68 -29.89
C LEU A 464 -32.67 4.07 -31.12
N ARG A 465 -33.47 5.15 -31.04
CA ARG A 465 -34.24 5.67 -32.19
C ARG A 465 -33.31 6.14 -33.32
N ALA A 466 -32.22 6.84 -32.99
CA ALA A 466 -31.24 7.29 -33.97
C ALA A 466 -30.59 6.11 -34.71
N ALA A 467 -30.27 5.02 -34.00
CA ALA A 467 -29.74 3.79 -34.61
C ALA A 467 -30.73 3.13 -35.58
N GLN A 468 -32.01 3.07 -35.20
CA GLN A 468 -33.08 2.53 -36.04
C GLN A 468 -33.29 3.37 -37.31
N GLN A 469 -33.29 4.69 -37.19
CA GLN A 469 -33.43 5.60 -38.34
C GLN A 469 -32.27 5.46 -39.32
N GLN A 470 -31.04 5.31 -38.83
CA GLN A 470 -29.90 5.05 -39.71
C GLN A 470 -30.04 3.71 -40.45
N GLN A 471 -30.59 2.67 -39.81
CA GLN A 471 -30.82 1.36 -40.43
C GLN A 471 -31.81 1.43 -41.61
N GLN A 472 -32.84 2.28 -41.50
CA GLN A 472 -33.84 2.48 -42.55
C GLN A 472 -33.33 3.33 -43.73
N ARG A 473 -32.22 4.06 -43.56
CA ARG A 473 -31.66 4.86 -44.64
C ARG A 473 -30.95 3.93 -45.63
N PRO A 474 -31.37 3.87 -46.91
CA PRO A 474 -30.71 3.04 -47.91
C PRO A 474 -29.23 3.42 -47.99
N PRO A 475 -28.33 2.44 -48.16
CA PRO A 475 -26.91 2.73 -48.31
C PRO A 475 -26.74 3.75 -49.44
N PRO A 476 -25.93 4.80 -49.25
CA PRO A 476 -25.67 5.74 -50.34
C PRO A 476 -25.22 4.93 -51.56
N PRO A 477 -25.74 5.23 -52.77
CA PRO A 477 -25.37 4.49 -53.97
C PRO A 477 -23.84 4.45 -54.03
N GLN A 478 -23.29 3.24 -53.95
CA GLN A 478 -21.85 3.03 -54.05
C GLN A 478 -21.43 3.68 -55.36
N GLN A 479 -20.69 4.79 -55.27
CA GLN A 479 -20.06 5.38 -56.44
C GLN A 479 -19.08 4.31 -56.93
N GLN A 480 -19.49 3.56 -57.96
CA GLN A 480 -18.62 2.63 -58.63
C GLN A 480 -17.35 3.40 -58.99
N PRO A 481 -16.15 2.88 -58.67
CA PRO A 481 -14.92 3.53 -59.03
C PRO A 481 -14.94 3.67 -60.56
N LYS A 482 -15.11 4.90 -61.05
CA LYS A 482 -14.94 5.21 -62.47
C LYS A 482 -13.53 4.77 -62.83
N ALA A 483 -13.43 3.65 -63.52
CA ALA A 483 -12.19 3.12 -64.03
C ALA A 483 -11.42 4.24 -64.72
N ARG A 484 -10.24 4.57 -64.21
CA ARG A 484 -9.22 5.32 -64.94
C ARG A 484 -8.81 4.48 -66.15
N ALA A 485 -9.52 4.64 -67.25
CA ALA A 485 -9.23 4.01 -68.54
C ALA A 485 -8.69 5.01 -69.57
N ALA A 486 -8.04 6.08 -69.15
CA ALA A 486 -7.53 7.11 -70.06
C ALA A 486 -6.20 7.72 -69.56
N GLU A 487 -5.14 6.92 -69.44
CA GLU A 487 -3.78 7.46 -69.35
C GLU A 487 -2.72 6.38 -69.66
N GLN A 488 -2.75 5.83 -70.89
CA GLN A 488 -1.60 5.09 -71.46
C GLN A 488 -1.77 4.91 -72.99
N GLN A 489 -2.00 6.01 -73.69
CA GLN A 489 -1.68 6.13 -75.13
C GLN A 489 -0.75 7.33 -75.29
N GLY A 490 0.55 7.04 -75.40
CA GLY A 490 1.53 8.06 -75.77
C GLY A 490 2.90 7.84 -75.14
N MET A 491 3.69 6.92 -75.70
CA MET A 491 5.12 7.16 -75.95
C MET A 491 5.67 6.03 -76.82
N GLY A 492 6.28 6.43 -77.93
CA GLY A 492 6.76 5.55 -78.99
C GLY A 492 8.23 5.13 -78.85
N LYS A 493 8.53 4.05 -79.59
CA LYS A 493 9.77 3.71 -80.31
C LYS A 493 11.13 4.11 -79.71
N ALA A 494 11.91 3.10 -79.28
CA ALA A 494 13.35 2.92 -79.55
C ALA A 494 13.71 1.44 -79.20
N GLN A 495 13.97 0.58 -80.18
CA GLN A 495 15.29 0.11 -80.67
C GLN A 495 16.05 -0.87 -79.74
N LEU A 496 15.96 -2.16 -80.11
CA LEU A 496 17.02 -3.18 -80.29
C LEU A 496 18.23 -3.24 -79.33
N ALA A 497 18.21 -4.27 -78.45
CA ALA A 497 19.20 -5.36 -78.19
C ALA A 497 20.74 -5.05 -78.01
N PRO A 498 21.58 -5.94 -77.41
CA PRO A 498 21.32 -7.33 -76.98
C PRO A 498 21.88 -7.75 -75.59
N GLU A 499 21.54 -9.01 -75.26
CA GLU A 499 22.09 -9.94 -74.27
C GLU A 499 23.52 -9.71 -73.76
N VAL A 500 23.73 -9.84 -72.44
CA VAL A 500 24.97 -10.37 -71.86
C VAL A 500 24.66 -11.28 -70.65
N LYS A 501 25.01 -12.55 -70.84
CA LYS A 501 25.54 -13.60 -69.96
C LYS A 501 25.39 -13.51 -68.44
N VAL A 502 24.84 -14.62 -67.94
CA VAL A 502 25.03 -15.22 -66.61
C VAL A 502 26.50 -15.58 -66.39
N GLU A 503 27.09 -15.13 -65.28
CA GLU A 503 28.22 -15.81 -64.63
C GLU A 503 28.00 -15.87 -63.10
N GLU A 504 27.91 -17.10 -62.62
CA GLU A 504 28.27 -17.56 -61.28
C GLU A 504 29.64 -17.02 -60.87
N PHE A 505 29.81 -16.50 -59.64
CA PHE A 505 31.00 -16.79 -58.83
C PHE A 505 30.84 -16.44 -57.33
N ARG A 506 30.94 -17.51 -56.52
CA ARG A 506 31.64 -17.68 -55.23
C ARG A 506 31.59 -16.60 -54.14
N SER A 507 31.01 -17.04 -53.02
CA SER A 507 31.58 -17.08 -51.67
C SER A 507 32.90 -16.31 -51.41
N GLY A 508 32.82 -15.32 -50.52
CA GLY A 508 33.96 -14.71 -49.86
C GLY A 508 33.57 -14.19 -48.48
N GLU A 509 34.00 -14.92 -47.45
CA GLU A 509 34.12 -14.45 -46.06
C GLU A 509 34.90 -13.13 -46.01
N ALA A 510 34.38 -12.15 -45.27
CA ALA A 510 35.16 -11.01 -44.83
C ALA A 510 34.84 -10.70 -43.36
N ALA A 511 35.82 -11.02 -42.52
CA ALA A 511 35.89 -10.73 -41.10
C ALA A 511 35.80 -9.22 -40.83
N SER A 512 34.87 -8.83 -39.96
CA SER A 512 34.80 -7.48 -39.39
C SER A 512 35.82 -7.37 -38.25
N LYS A 513 36.94 -6.68 -38.53
CA LYS A 513 37.88 -6.21 -37.51
C LYS A 513 37.26 -5.01 -36.79
N GLN A 514 36.93 -5.19 -35.51
CA GLN A 514 36.68 -4.07 -34.60
C GLN A 514 38.00 -3.36 -34.30
N GLU A 515 38.04 -2.07 -34.63
CA GLU A 515 39.13 -1.14 -34.35
C GLU A 515 38.98 -0.63 -32.90
N ALA A 516 39.98 -0.89 -32.06
CA ALA A 516 40.07 -0.38 -30.70
C ALA A 516 40.50 1.11 -30.70
N PRO A 517 39.96 1.97 -29.81
CA PRO A 517 40.38 3.34 -29.70
C PRO A 517 41.77 3.46 -29.03
N LYS A 518 42.65 4.26 -29.63
CA LYS A 518 43.98 4.62 -29.10
C LYS A 518 43.87 5.42 -27.79
N PRO A 519 44.80 5.22 -26.84
CA PRO A 519 44.86 5.97 -25.59
C PRO A 519 45.45 7.37 -25.79
N GLY A 520 44.79 8.38 -25.20
CA GLY A 520 45.28 9.75 -25.10
C GLY A 520 46.39 9.93 -24.03
N PRO A 521 47.13 11.05 -24.07
CA PRO A 521 48.46 11.15 -23.47
C PRO A 521 48.45 11.38 -21.96
N ALA A 522 49.47 10.79 -21.32
CA ALA A 522 49.75 10.82 -19.89
C ALA A 522 50.01 12.25 -19.37
N SER A 523 49.26 12.62 -18.33
CA SER A 523 49.53 13.73 -17.43
C SER A 523 50.63 13.35 -16.42
N LYS A 524 51.66 14.20 -16.35
CA LYS A 524 52.81 14.09 -15.44
C LYS A 524 52.39 14.15 -13.97
N PRO A 525 53.06 13.43 -13.06
CA PRO A 525 52.87 13.61 -11.62
C PRO A 525 53.68 14.81 -11.12
N THR A 526 53.00 15.74 -10.43
CA THR A 526 53.64 16.84 -9.71
C THR A 526 54.21 16.32 -8.40
N VAL A 527 55.52 16.51 -8.26
CA VAL A 527 56.34 16.31 -7.06
C VAL A 527 55.86 17.27 -5.97
N VAL A 528 55.49 16.75 -4.79
CA VAL A 528 55.38 17.54 -3.55
C VAL A 528 56.35 16.98 -2.53
N ALA A 529 57.13 17.90 -1.99
CA ALA A 529 58.33 17.70 -1.21
C ALA A 529 58.09 17.07 0.17
N THR A 530 59.03 16.21 0.53
CA THR A 530 59.35 15.71 1.87
C THR A 530 60.11 16.74 2.69
N HIS A 531 59.81 16.84 4.00
CA HIS A 531 60.70 17.09 5.16
C HIS A 531 59.87 17.63 6.36
N PRO A 532 60.35 17.55 7.63
CA PRO A 532 60.67 16.35 8.40
C PRO A 532 59.99 16.34 9.78
N ALA A 533 60.09 15.22 10.49
CA ALA A 533 59.68 15.05 11.89
C ALA A 533 60.49 15.93 12.86
N PRO A 534 59.94 16.21 14.06
CA PRO A 534 60.76 16.41 15.24
C PRO A 534 60.59 15.25 16.24
N SER A 535 61.72 14.63 16.56
CA SER A 535 61.92 13.74 17.69
C SER A 535 62.41 14.51 18.92
N SER A 536 61.72 14.38 20.04
CA SER A 536 62.24 14.50 21.41
C SER A 536 61.11 13.95 22.31
N GLY A 537 61.20 12.82 23.00
CA GLY A 537 62.30 12.35 23.84
C GLY A 537 62.19 13.04 25.21
N VAL A 538 61.52 12.41 26.20
CA VAL A 538 61.86 12.41 27.65
C VAL A 538 60.86 11.51 28.43
N LYS A 539 61.44 10.43 28.96
CA LYS A 539 61.30 9.73 30.26
C LYS A 539 59.95 9.23 30.81
N ALA A 540 60.04 7.96 31.22
CA ALA A 540 59.08 7.16 31.96
C ALA A 540 59.10 7.39 33.48
N SER A 541 57.91 7.31 34.09
CA SER A 541 57.57 6.79 35.43
C SER A 541 56.03 6.77 35.47
N GLY A 542 55.30 5.67 35.60
CA GLY A 542 55.25 4.77 36.75
C GLY A 542 53.87 4.92 37.42
N ALA A 543 53.16 3.81 37.64
CA ALA A 543 51.83 3.66 38.28
C ALA A 543 50.61 4.16 37.46
N GLY A 544 49.46 3.50 37.45
CA GLY A 544 49.00 2.28 38.11
C GLY A 544 47.70 1.82 37.44
N VAL A 545 47.53 0.50 37.35
CA VAL A 545 46.35 -0.18 36.81
C VAL A 545 45.24 -0.14 37.87
N ALA A 546 44.10 0.46 37.54
CA ALA A 546 42.89 0.38 38.36
C ALA A 546 41.92 -0.63 37.73
N VAL A 547 41.98 -1.86 38.22
CA VAL A 547 40.90 -2.86 38.16
C VAL A 547 40.03 -2.58 39.38
N VAL A 548 38.77 -2.21 39.19
CA VAL A 548 37.78 -2.17 40.28
C VAL A 548 36.95 -3.43 40.21
N ALA A 549 37.30 -4.36 41.08
CA ALA A 549 36.45 -5.46 41.53
C ALA A 549 35.32 -4.88 42.40
N ILE A 550 34.13 -5.46 42.29
CA ILE A 550 33.02 -5.23 43.22
C ILE A 550 32.73 -6.57 43.90
N ASP A 551 33.41 -6.80 45.02
CA ASP A 551 32.91 -7.60 46.14
C ASP A 551 32.19 -6.62 47.08
N GLY A 552 31.08 -6.93 47.75
CA GLY A 552 30.78 -8.20 48.39
C GLY A 552 30.86 -7.99 49.90
N GLU A 553 29.69 -7.81 50.51
CA GLU A 553 29.35 -8.01 51.93
C GLU A 553 29.59 -6.94 53.02
N LEU A 554 28.62 -6.98 53.94
CA LEU A 554 28.63 -6.63 55.37
C LEU A 554 28.35 -5.18 55.80
N TYR A 555 27.07 -4.92 56.10
CA TYR A 555 26.72 -4.36 57.41
C TYR A 555 25.61 -5.18 58.07
N ARG A 556 25.92 -5.67 59.27
CA ARG A 556 25.10 -6.43 60.22
C ARG A 556 24.26 -5.50 61.10
N ASN A 557 23.09 -6.00 61.46
CA ASN A 557 22.37 -5.90 62.74
C ASN A 557 22.30 -4.56 63.50
N GLY A 558 21.07 -4.04 63.59
CA GLY A 558 20.55 -3.37 64.78
C GLY A 558 19.22 -4.01 65.16
N SER A 559 19.14 -4.60 66.35
CA SER A 559 17.93 -5.21 66.92
C SER A 559 17.43 -4.39 68.10
N SER A 560 16.09 -4.31 68.21
CA SER A 560 15.25 -4.26 69.40
C SER A 560 14.51 -2.95 69.74
N ASN A 561 13.27 -3.20 70.21
CA ASN A 561 12.17 -2.33 70.66
C ASN A 561 11.32 -1.68 69.55
N GLY A 562 10.00 -1.84 69.47
CA GLY A 562 9.00 -2.43 70.37
C GLY A 562 7.65 -1.71 70.12
N GLY A 563 6.55 -2.47 70.04
CA GLY A 563 5.18 -1.98 69.80
C GLY A 563 4.75 -2.19 68.34
N GLY A 564 3.71 -2.95 68.00
CA GLY A 564 2.48 -3.28 68.72
C GLY A 564 1.32 -2.71 67.91
N ALA A 565 0.65 -3.54 67.10
CA ALA A 565 -0.80 -3.50 66.82
C ALA A 565 -1.15 -4.19 65.49
N ALA A 566 -2.10 -5.12 65.62
CA ALA A 566 -3.18 -5.48 64.68
C ALA A 566 -2.81 -5.93 63.25
N GLY A 567 -2.83 -7.25 63.07
CA GLY A 567 -3.18 -7.86 61.79
C GLY A 567 -4.66 -7.67 61.47
N ILE A 568 -4.96 -7.52 60.18
CA ILE A 568 -6.32 -7.62 59.64
C ILE A 568 -6.34 -8.76 58.63
N ASP A 569 -7.26 -9.67 58.92
CA ASP A 569 -7.69 -10.85 58.19
C ASP A 569 -8.45 -10.43 56.91
N TRP A 570 -8.10 -11.02 55.77
CA TRP A 570 -8.83 -10.86 54.51
C TRP A 570 -9.47 -12.20 54.13
N ASN A 571 -10.46 -12.58 54.93
CA ASN A 571 -11.49 -13.55 54.58
C ASN A 571 -12.85 -12.87 54.81
N ALA A 572 -13.33 -12.15 53.80
CA ALA A 572 -14.75 -11.89 53.53
C ALA A 572 -14.86 -10.81 52.45
N MET A 573 -15.28 -11.16 51.23
CA MET A 573 -16.60 -10.77 50.73
C MET A 573 -16.78 -11.28 49.30
N ASP A 574 -18.01 -11.79 49.10
CA ASP A 574 -18.65 -12.20 47.86
C ASP A 574 -18.55 -11.18 46.70
#